data_AF-A0A496B9R7-F1
#
_entry.id   AF-A0A496B9R7-F1
#
_cell.length_a   1.000
_cell.length_b   1.000
_cell.length_c   1.000
_cell.angle_alpha   90.00
_cell.angle_beta   90.00
_cell.angle_gamma   90.00
#
_symmetry.space_group_name_H-M   'P 1'
#
loop_
_entity.id
_entity.type
_entity.pdbx_description
1 polymer ?
#
loop_
_entity_poly.entity_id
_entity_poly.type
_entity_poly.pdbx_seq_one_letter_code
_entity_poly.pdbx_strand_id
1 'polypeptide(L)'
;MALQRSAMWIKSGLGYNINLMLCLPKFCGPFLKILYSEFKRDSDFSKNRNVSSPIDSYQTIGSGDNSVYLYYYPNYRENAKLKGEEKWECKIGRTENTDPNVRINQQITGMPEQVIIGLVILTNEPVKLESAIHRLLKHFDRHIPNAPGTEWFLTSPNEIKELYNLLIEEYK
;
A
#
# COMPACT_ATOMS: atom_id res chain seq x y z
N MET A 1 -14.12 -48.72 16.06
CA MET A 1 -13.78 -48.74 14.62
C MET A 1 -13.18 -47.40 14.26
N ALA A 2 -11.85 -47.33 14.20
CA ALA A 2 -11.09 -46.14 13.83
C ALA A 2 -10.90 -46.13 12.30
N LEU A 3 -11.33 -45.07 11.63
CA LEU A 3 -11.04 -44.86 10.22
C LEU A 3 -9.77 -44.01 10.10
N GLN A 4 -8.65 -44.67 9.82
CA GLN A 4 -7.43 -44.04 9.33
C GLN A 4 -7.73 -43.29 8.03
N ARG A 5 -7.34 -42.02 7.95
CA ARG A 5 -7.20 -41.30 6.68
C ARG A 5 -5.72 -41.03 6.45
N SER A 6 -5.20 -41.68 5.41
CA SER A 6 -3.84 -41.52 4.91
C SER A 6 -3.61 -40.09 4.42
N ALA A 7 -2.54 -39.45 4.89
CA ALA A 7 -2.04 -38.20 4.34
C ALA A 7 -1.21 -38.49 3.08
N MET A 8 -1.66 -38.00 1.92
CA MET A 8 -0.89 -38.02 0.68
C MET A 8 -0.02 -36.76 0.64
N TRP A 9 1.29 -36.94 0.67
CA TRP A 9 2.27 -35.85 0.59
C TRP A 9 2.65 -35.61 -0.87
N ILE A 10 2.44 -34.40 -1.38
CA ILE A 10 3.08 -33.94 -2.62
C ILE A 10 4.27 -33.08 -2.21
N LYS A 11 5.49 -33.58 -2.47
CA LYS A 11 6.71 -32.78 -2.34
C LYS A 11 6.79 -31.80 -3.50
N SER A 12 6.69 -30.50 -3.23
CA SER A 12 7.20 -29.45 -4.12
C SER A 12 8.54 -28.96 -3.59
N GLY A 13 9.51 -28.81 -4.51
CA GLY A 13 10.94 -28.64 -4.23
C GLY A 13 11.40 -27.25 -3.76
N LEU A 14 10.60 -26.52 -2.98
CA LEU A 14 11.03 -25.29 -2.30
C LEU A 14 10.45 -25.31 -0.89
N GLY A 15 11.31 -25.60 0.10
CA GLY A 15 10.95 -25.99 1.46
C GLY A 15 10.28 -24.92 2.34
N TYR A 16 9.01 -24.62 2.10
CA TYR A 16 8.16 -23.91 3.06
C TYR A 16 6.85 -24.68 3.30
N ASN A 17 6.64 -25.10 4.55
CA ASN A 17 5.39 -25.70 5.01
C ASN A 17 4.36 -24.57 5.22
N ILE A 18 3.39 -24.45 4.32
CA ILE A 18 2.18 -23.65 4.57
C ILE A 18 1.04 -24.57 4.99
N ASN A 19 0.69 -24.49 6.27
CA ASN A 19 -0.44 -25.20 6.84
C ASN A 19 -1.71 -24.36 6.58
N LEU A 20 -2.39 -24.61 5.46
CA LEU A 20 -3.65 -23.94 5.13
C LEU A 20 -4.81 -24.72 5.76
N MET A 21 -5.03 -24.54 7.07
CA MET A 21 -6.24 -25.04 7.72
C MET A 21 -7.33 -23.97 7.62
N LEU A 22 -8.20 -24.19 6.64
CA LEU A 22 -9.40 -23.42 6.35
C LEU A 22 -10.38 -23.48 7.53
N CYS A 23 -10.71 -22.32 8.09
CA CYS A 23 -11.98 -22.09 8.78
C CYS A 23 -12.35 -20.60 8.65
N LEU A 24 -13.09 -20.25 7.60
CA LEU A 24 -13.78 -18.98 7.47
C LEU A 24 -15.26 -19.27 7.25
N PRO A 25 -16.20 -18.71 8.04
CA PRO A 25 -17.57 -18.59 7.61
C PRO A 25 -17.79 -17.21 6.95
N LYS A 26 -18.28 -17.28 5.70
CA LYS A 26 -19.09 -16.27 5.01
C LYS A 26 -18.39 -15.01 4.48
N PHE A 27 -17.60 -15.18 3.41
CA PHE A 27 -17.71 -14.32 2.22
C PHE A 27 -17.50 -15.22 1.00
N CYS A 28 -18.54 -15.37 0.18
CA CYS A 28 -18.66 -16.40 -0.86
C CYS A 28 -18.50 -15.78 -2.26
N GLY A 29 -17.31 -15.95 -2.88
CA GLY A 29 -17.00 -15.85 -4.32
C GLY A 29 -17.17 -14.48 -5.01
N PRO A 30 -16.69 -14.23 -6.25
CA PRO A 30 -15.60 -14.80 -7.06
C PRO A 30 -14.34 -13.89 -7.11
N PHE A 31 -14.32 -12.83 -6.28
CA PHE A 31 -13.43 -11.68 -6.37
C PHE A 31 -11.92 -12.02 -6.30
N LEU A 32 -11.54 -12.97 -5.44
CA LEU A 32 -10.14 -13.38 -5.29
C LEU A 32 -9.57 -14.16 -6.48
N LYS A 33 -10.40 -14.79 -7.32
CA LYS A 33 -9.89 -15.59 -8.46
C LYS A 33 -9.50 -14.73 -9.66
N ILE A 34 -10.12 -13.54 -9.82
CA ILE A 34 -9.80 -12.59 -10.89
C ILE A 34 -8.49 -11.86 -10.57
N LEU A 35 -8.31 -11.44 -9.31
CA LEU A 35 -7.13 -10.75 -8.81
C LEU A 35 -5.81 -11.50 -9.04
N TYR A 36 -5.82 -12.84 -8.99
CA TYR A 36 -4.60 -13.64 -9.18
C TYR A 36 -4.26 -13.92 -10.65
N SER A 37 -5.23 -13.84 -11.58
CA SER A 37 -5.01 -14.14 -13.00
C SER A 37 -4.63 -12.93 -13.85
N GLU A 38 -4.91 -11.71 -13.38
CA GLU A 38 -4.61 -10.47 -14.10
C GLU A 38 -3.25 -9.86 -13.72
N PHE A 39 -2.66 -10.26 -12.60
CA PHE A 39 -1.36 -9.79 -12.10
C PHE A 39 -0.13 -10.14 -12.98
N LYS A 40 -0.33 -10.70 -14.19
CA LYS A 40 0.76 -11.09 -15.10
C LYS A 40 0.73 -10.46 -16.50
N ARG A 41 -0.10 -9.44 -16.71
CA ARG A 41 -0.18 -8.61 -17.93
C ARG A 41 -0.65 -7.24 -17.43
N ASP A 42 0.16 -6.19 -17.35
CA ASP A 42 0.85 -5.59 -18.47
C ASP A 42 2.04 -4.75 -17.98
N SER A 43 3.24 -5.17 -18.38
CA SER A 43 4.33 -4.25 -18.64
C SER A 43 3.98 -3.51 -19.94
N ASP A 44 3.60 -2.24 -19.86
CA ASP A 44 3.90 -1.19 -20.85
C ASP A 44 2.98 0.03 -20.63
N PHE A 45 3.46 1.04 -19.91
CA PHE A 45 2.89 2.39 -20.01
C PHE A 45 3.97 3.41 -20.34
N SER A 46 3.86 3.93 -21.56
CA SER A 46 4.83 4.77 -22.26
C SER A 46 4.76 6.25 -21.84
N LYS A 47 5.96 6.87 -21.90
CA LYS A 47 6.36 8.27 -21.71
C LYS A 47 5.41 9.37 -22.23
N ASN A 48 5.29 10.48 -21.48
CA ASN A 48 5.49 11.83 -22.06
C ASN A 48 5.80 12.98 -21.06
N ARG A 49 6.95 13.64 -21.30
CA ARG A 49 7.38 15.06 -21.12
C ARG A 49 7.46 15.80 -19.76
N ASN A 50 8.72 15.96 -19.33
CA ASN A 50 9.48 17.15 -18.90
C ASN A 50 8.74 18.39 -18.34
N VAL A 51 8.93 18.66 -17.04
CA VAL A 51 9.19 20.00 -16.45
C VAL A 51 10.22 19.84 -15.32
N SER A 52 11.23 20.71 -15.31
CA SER A 52 12.38 20.69 -14.39
C SER A 52 12.26 21.74 -13.28
N SER A 53 12.18 21.32 -12.01
CA SER A 53 12.62 22.04 -10.81
C SER A 53 12.64 21.08 -9.60
N PRO A 54 13.67 21.08 -8.73
CA PRO A 54 13.77 20.12 -7.62
C PRO A 54 12.95 20.60 -6.41
N ILE A 55 11.63 20.48 -6.54
CA ILE A 55 10.73 20.16 -5.45
C ILE A 55 10.15 18.83 -5.93
N ASP A 56 10.43 17.72 -5.25
CA ASP A 56 9.90 16.41 -5.68
C ASP A 56 8.40 16.54 -5.90
N SER A 57 7.99 16.55 -7.17
CA SER A 57 6.61 16.75 -7.56
C SER A 57 5.86 15.47 -7.22
N TYR A 58 5.27 15.44 -6.04
CA TYR A 58 4.46 14.31 -5.61
C TYR A 58 3.27 14.15 -6.56
N GLN A 59 2.91 12.89 -6.81
CA GLN A 59 1.74 12.62 -7.64
C GLN A 59 0.48 13.01 -6.86
N THR A 60 -0.45 13.71 -7.51
CA THR A 60 -1.77 14.00 -6.94
C THR A 60 -2.84 13.32 -7.79
N ILE A 61 -3.76 12.60 -7.15
CA ILE A 61 -4.89 11.90 -7.79
C ILE A 61 -6.19 12.15 -7.02
N GLY A 62 -7.33 11.82 -7.63
CA GLY A 62 -8.65 11.96 -7.01
C GLY A 62 -9.21 13.38 -7.01
N SER A 63 -10.29 13.58 -6.27
CA SER A 63 -10.99 14.87 -6.14
C SER A 63 -11.64 15.02 -4.77
N GLY A 64 -11.69 16.27 -4.28
CA GLY A 64 -12.27 16.63 -2.99
C GLY A 64 -11.41 17.64 -2.22
N ASP A 65 -11.96 18.15 -1.13
CA ASP A 65 -11.32 19.24 -0.35
C ASP A 65 -10.35 18.73 0.72
N ASN A 66 -10.39 17.43 1.01
CA ASN A 66 -9.50 16.77 1.97
C ASN A 66 -8.56 15.81 1.26
N SER A 67 -7.61 15.23 1.98
CA SER A 67 -6.70 14.25 1.36
C SER A 67 -6.14 13.20 2.29
N VAL A 68 -5.77 12.08 1.67
CA VAL A 68 -4.91 11.03 2.21
C VAL A 68 -3.57 11.15 1.50
N TYR A 69 -2.48 11.15 2.25
CA TYR A 69 -1.13 11.31 1.71
C TYR A 69 -0.22 10.17 2.16
N LEU A 70 0.77 9.90 1.31
CA LEU A 70 1.87 9.01 1.61
C LEU A 70 3.16 9.82 1.62
N TYR A 71 3.95 9.66 2.68
CA TYR A 71 5.31 10.18 2.74
C TYR A 71 6.30 9.10 3.20
N TYR A 72 7.58 9.34 2.96
CA TYR A 72 8.66 8.45 3.37
C TYR A 72 9.95 9.24 3.64
N TYR A 73 10.91 8.61 4.30
CA TYR A 73 12.26 9.16 4.42
C TYR A 73 13.08 8.78 3.18
N PRO A 74 13.88 9.71 2.61
CA PRO A 74 14.69 9.45 1.41
C PRO A 74 15.54 8.18 1.53
N ASN A 75 16.19 7.99 2.68
CA ASN A 75 17.05 6.85 2.96
C ASN A 75 16.33 5.50 2.82
N TYR A 76 15.05 5.42 3.17
CA TYR A 76 14.30 4.15 3.05
C TYR A 76 14.12 3.75 1.59
N ARG A 77 13.77 4.72 0.74
CA ARG A 77 13.66 4.50 -0.70
C ARG A 77 15.00 4.18 -1.34
N GLU A 78 16.06 4.90 -0.96
CA GLU A 78 17.41 4.65 -1.47
C GLU A 78 17.92 3.26 -1.09
N ASN A 79 17.70 2.85 0.17
CA ASN A 79 18.06 1.51 0.64
C ASN A 79 17.29 0.42 -0.10
N ALA A 80 15.97 0.58 -0.29
CA ALA A 80 15.17 -0.36 -1.09
C ALA A 80 15.69 -0.45 -2.53
N LYS A 81 15.99 0.69 -3.16
CA LYS A 81 16.57 0.74 -4.52
C LYS A 81 17.90 0.01 -4.59
N LEU A 82 18.79 0.18 -3.61
CA LEU A 82 20.08 -0.53 -3.54
C LEU A 82 19.90 -2.04 -3.38
N LYS A 83 18.84 -2.48 -2.71
CA LYS A 83 18.48 -3.90 -2.55
C LYS A 83 17.68 -4.49 -3.72
N GLY A 84 17.29 -3.66 -4.70
CA GLY A 84 16.39 -4.08 -5.78
C GLY A 84 14.95 -4.32 -5.33
N GLU A 85 14.54 -3.70 -4.23
CA GLU A 85 13.18 -3.77 -3.68
C GLU A 85 12.32 -2.63 -4.24
N GLU A 86 11.05 -2.92 -4.54
CA GLU A 86 10.08 -1.94 -5.07
C GLU A 86 9.27 -1.23 -3.98
N LYS A 87 9.41 -1.68 -2.72
CA LYS A 87 8.65 -1.21 -1.57
C LYS A 87 9.60 -0.80 -0.45
N TRP A 88 9.22 0.22 0.28
CA TRP A 88 9.95 0.75 1.42
C TRP A 88 8.99 1.26 2.48
N GLU A 89 9.52 1.59 3.64
CA GLU A 89 8.73 2.08 4.75
C GLU A 89 8.13 3.44 4.42
N CYS A 90 6.81 3.46 4.30
CA CYS A 90 6.03 4.65 4.02
C CYS A 90 5.03 4.87 5.14
N LYS A 91 4.81 6.13 5.47
CA LYS A 91 3.73 6.54 6.36
C LYS A 91 2.54 7.03 5.54
N ILE A 92 1.35 6.57 5.92
CA ILE A 92 0.10 6.95 5.29
C ILE A 92 -0.73 7.70 6.33
N GLY A 93 -0.98 8.97 6.05
CA GLY A 93 -1.79 9.84 6.90
C GLY A 93 -2.86 10.55 6.10
N ARG A 94 -3.61 11.41 6.79
CA ARG A 94 -4.66 12.24 6.20
C ARG A 94 -4.64 13.65 6.75
N THR A 95 -5.32 14.54 6.05
CA THR A 95 -5.55 15.92 6.47
C THR A 95 -6.99 16.32 6.14
N GLU A 96 -7.60 17.07 7.05
CA GLU A 96 -8.92 17.68 6.88
C GLU A 96 -8.75 19.19 6.81
N ASN A 97 -9.24 19.82 5.75
CA ASN A 97 -9.24 21.29 5.55
C ASN A 97 -7.86 21.98 5.68
N THR A 98 -6.75 21.27 5.45
CA THR A 98 -5.38 21.83 5.51
C THR A 98 -4.52 21.21 4.43
N ASP A 99 -3.66 22.02 3.78
CA ASP A 99 -2.65 21.54 2.83
C ASP A 99 -1.79 20.41 3.47
N PRO A 100 -1.65 19.24 2.81
CA PRO A 100 -0.77 18.16 3.26
C PRO A 100 0.62 18.63 3.66
N ASN A 101 1.22 19.56 2.91
CA ASN A 101 2.53 20.10 3.20
C ASN A 101 2.57 20.78 4.56
N VAL A 102 1.54 21.56 4.92
CA VAL A 102 1.45 22.24 6.22
C VAL A 102 1.31 21.22 7.34
N ARG A 103 0.44 20.21 7.17
CA ARG A 103 0.21 19.17 8.19
C ARG A 103 1.47 18.34 8.43
N ILE A 104 2.16 17.97 7.35
CA ILE A 104 3.39 17.20 7.38
C ILE A 104 4.51 18.04 8.02
N ASN A 105 4.68 19.30 7.62
CA ASN A 105 5.67 20.21 8.22
C ASN A 105 5.46 20.42 9.72
N GLN A 106 4.21 20.45 10.20
CA GLN A 106 3.92 20.51 11.63
C GLN A 106 4.37 19.25 12.38
N GLN A 107 4.27 18.06 11.76
CA GLN A 107 4.73 16.80 12.33
C GLN A 107 6.26 16.61 12.23
N ILE A 108 6.93 17.31 11.31
CA ILE A 108 8.38 17.21 11.06
C ILE A 108 9.23 17.94 12.10
N THR A 109 8.65 18.79 12.95
CA THR A 109 9.38 19.65 13.92
C THR A 109 10.26 18.91 14.96
N GLY A 110 10.34 17.58 14.91
CA GLY A 110 11.30 16.77 15.67
C GLY A 110 11.83 15.53 14.91
N MET A 111 11.82 15.52 13.58
CA MET A 111 12.25 14.38 12.76
C MET A 111 13.72 14.47 12.36
N PRO A 112 14.43 13.32 12.22
CA PRO A 112 15.86 13.31 11.93
C PRO A 112 16.21 13.81 10.53
N GLU A 113 15.25 13.76 9.59
CA GLU A 113 15.45 14.11 8.18
C GLU A 113 14.19 14.73 7.57
N GLN A 114 14.36 15.49 6.48
CA GLN A 114 13.25 16.01 5.69
C GLN A 114 12.58 14.86 4.94
N VAL A 115 11.26 14.73 5.10
CA VAL A 115 10.47 13.68 4.42
C VAL A 115 10.18 14.07 2.98
N ILE A 116 9.93 13.05 2.15
CA ILE A 116 9.44 13.22 0.78
C ILE A 116 7.97 12.78 0.74
N ILE A 117 7.11 13.63 0.19
CA ILE A 117 5.74 13.25 -0.14
C ILE A 117 5.78 12.46 -1.45
N GLY A 118 5.23 11.25 -1.44
CA GLY A 118 5.20 10.38 -2.62
C GLY A 118 3.88 10.46 -3.40
N LEU A 119 2.76 10.61 -2.68
CA LEU A 119 1.43 10.58 -3.25
C LEU A 119 0.46 11.39 -2.38
N VAL A 120 -0.44 12.12 -3.03
CA VAL A 120 -1.60 12.77 -2.42
C VAL A 120 -2.86 12.31 -3.15
N ILE A 121 -3.85 11.85 -2.39
CA ILE A 121 -5.15 11.42 -2.87
C ILE A 121 -6.20 12.38 -2.33
N LEU A 122 -6.80 13.17 -3.20
CA LEU A 122 -7.90 14.07 -2.86
C LEU A 122 -9.19 13.28 -2.68
N THR A 123 -9.94 13.60 -1.62
CA THR A 123 -11.20 12.93 -1.28
C THR A 123 -12.06 13.80 -0.37
N ASN A 124 -13.38 13.60 -0.43
CA ASN A 124 -14.32 14.18 0.55
C ASN A 124 -14.47 13.30 1.81
N GLU A 125 -13.98 12.06 1.78
CA GLU A 125 -14.12 11.09 2.88
C GLU A 125 -12.74 10.58 3.37
N PRO A 126 -11.85 11.46 3.85
CA PRO A 126 -10.45 11.12 4.14
C PRO A 126 -10.31 10.02 5.21
N VAL A 127 -11.19 10.01 6.22
CA VAL A 127 -11.18 8.99 7.29
C VAL A 127 -11.52 7.61 6.74
N LYS A 128 -12.53 7.50 5.87
CA LYS A 128 -12.95 6.22 5.29
C LYS A 128 -11.88 5.69 4.35
N LEU A 129 -11.36 6.55 3.48
CA LEU A 129 -10.34 6.17 2.50
C LEU A 129 -9.05 5.69 3.18
N GLU A 130 -8.53 6.45 4.14
CA GLU A 130 -7.34 6.06 4.89
C GLU A 130 -7.55 4.73 5.63
N SER A 131 -8.70 4.57 6.31
CA SER A 131 -9.01 3.33 7.03
C SER A 131 -9.09 2.13 6.08
N ALA A 132 -9.68 2.30 4.88
CA ALA A 132 -9.74 1.26 3.87
C ALA A 132 -8.34 0.86 3.39
N ILE A 133 -7.49 1.84 3.04
CA ILE A 133 -6.11 1.59 2.63
C ILE A 133 -5.32 0.87 3.74
N HIS A 134 -5.41 1.34 4.99
CA HIS A 134 -4.74 0.69 6.13
C HIS A 134 -5.19 -0.75 6.34
N ARG A 135 -6.49 -1.02 6.20
CA ARG A 135 -7.05 -2.38 6.32
C ARG A 135 -6.54 -3.30 5.21
N LEU A 136 -6.51 -2.83 3.97
CA LEU A 136 -5.96 -3.59 2.84
C LEU A 136 -4.48 -3.88 3.03
N LEU A 137 -3.69 -2.89 3.43
CA LEU A 137 -2.25 -3.09 3.70
C LEU A 137 -2.00 -4.05 4.87
N LYS A 138 -2.81 -3.98 5.94
CA LYS A 138 -2.75 -4.97 7.03
C LYS A 138 -3.13 -6.36 6.56
N HIS A 139 -4.14 -6.47 5.70
CA HIS A 139 -4.54 -7.74 5.10
C HIS A 139 -3.43 -8.35 4.23
N PHE A 140 -2.63 -7.52 3.55
CA PHE A 140 -1.47 -7.94 2.77
C PHE A 140 -0.16 -8.03 3.58
N ASP A 141 -0.25 -8.09 4.91
CA ASP A 141 0.91 -8.17 5.83
C ASP A 141 1.97 -7.08 5.60
N ARG A 142 1.54 -5.87 5.21
CA ARG A 142 2.45 -4.73 4.96
C ARG A 142 2.70 -3.86 6.19
N HIS A 143 1.95 -4.04 7.27
CA HIS A 143 2.06 -3.19 8.46
C HIS A 143 3.38 -3.43 9.21
N ILE A 144 4.03 -2.34 9.65
CA ILE A 144 5.30 -2.39 10.39
C ILE A 144 5.00 -2.23 11.89
N PRO A 145 5.01 -3.32 12.68
CA PRO A 145 4.52 -3.30 14.06
C PRO A 145 5.37 -2.48 15.05
N ASN A 146 6.65 -2.26 14.74
CA ASN A 146 7.61 -1.60 15.63
C ASN A 146 7.96 -0.16 15.19
N ALA A 147 7.15 0.42 14.30
CA ALA A 147 7.32 1.79 13.85
C ALA A 147 6.65 2.80 14.79
N PRO A 148 7.05 4.09 14.77
CA PRO A 148 6.41 5.12 15.57
C PRO A 148 4.98 5.40 15.08
N GLY A 149 4.00 4.82 15.78
CA GLY A 149 2.58 4.88 15.44
C GLY A 149 2.11 3.70 14.56
N THR A 150 0.82 3.64 14.26
CA THR A 150 0.19 2.50 13.55
C THR A 150 0.02 2.72 12.05
N GLU A 151 0.70 3.73 11.52
CA GLU A 151 0.46 4.32 10.20
C GLU A 151 1.61 4.04 9.21
N TRP A 152 2.52 3.15 9.58
CA TRP A 152 3.70 2.79 8.79
C TRP A 152 3.53 1.42 8.13
N PHE A 153 3.84 1.38 6.83
CA PHE A 153 3.65 0.22 5.99
C PHE A 153 4.83 0.05 5.02
N LEU A 154 5.17 -1.20 4.71
CA LEU A 154 6.09 -1.55 3.64
C LEU A 154 5.34 -1.51 2.30
N THR A 155 5.44 -0.40 1.59
CA THR A 155 4.64 -0.14 0.38
C THR A 155 5.36 0.82 -0.59
N SER A 156 4.66 1.30 -1.61
CA SER A 156 5.15 2.30 -2.56
C SER A 156 4.00 3.20 -3.05
N PRO A 157 4.29 4.40 -3.57
CA PRO A 157 3.27 5.26 -4.19
C PRO A 157 2.43 4.54 -5.25
N ASN A 158 3.05 3.65 -6.03
CA ASN A 158 2.37 2.90 -7.08
C ASN A 158 1.38 1.88 -6.50
N GLU A 159 1.77 1.12 -5.48
CA GLU A 159 0.86 0.17 -4.82
C GLU A 159 -0.35 0.89 -4.21
N ILE A 160 -0.15 2.04 -3.57
CA ILE A 160 -1.28 2.81 -3.02
C ILE A 160 -2.21 3.33 -4.11
N LYS A 161 -1.66 3.76 -5.25
CA LYS A 161 -2.45 4.18 -6.41
C LYS A 161 -3.29 3.02 -6.96
N GLU A 162 -2.74 1.83 -7.03
CA GLU A 162 -3.46 0.62 -7.45
C GLU A 162 -4.60 0.29 -6.48
N LEU A 163 -4.34 0.31 -5.16
CA LEU A 163 -5.38 0.10 -4.14
C LEU A 163 -6.50 1.15 -4.24
N TYR A 164 -6.15 2.40 -4.49
CA TYR A 164 -7.13 3.47 -4.69
C TYR A 164 -8.03 3.22 -5.91
N ASN A 165 -7.45 2.78 -7.03
CA ASN A 165 -8.22 2.45 -8.23
C ASN A 165 -9.19 1.29 -7.95
N LEU A 166 -8.73 0.23 -7.27
CA LEU A 166 -9.58 -0.90 -6.86
C LEU A 166 -10.76 -0.43 -5.99
N LEU A 167 -10.48 0.43 -5.01
CA LEU A 167 -11.52 0.97 -4.13
C LEU A 167 -12.57 1.74 -4.93
N ILE A 168 -12.19 2.56 -5.91
CA ILE A 168 -13.16 3.33 -6.71
C ILE A 168 -13.95 2.47 -7.66
N GLU A 169 -13.34 1.47 -8.28
CA GLU A 169 -14.03 0.55 -9.19
C GLU A 169 -15.14 -0.22 -8.50
N GLU A 170 -14.99 -0.58 -7.22
CA GLU A 170 -16.05 -1.21 -6.43
C GLU A 170 -17.28 -0.31 -6.17
N TYR A 171 -17.14 1.02 -6.26
CA TYR A 171 -18.24 1.97 -6.02
C TYR A 171 -18.92 2.49 -7.30
N LYS A 172 -18.53 1.98 -8.48
CA LYS A 172 -19.20 2.29 -9.76
C LYS A 172 -20.23 1.24 -10.13
#